data_AF-A0A2S2PY61-F1
#
_entry.id   AF-A0A2S2PY61-F1
#
_cell.length_a   1.000
_cell.length_b   1.000
_cell.length_c   1.000
_cell.angle_alpha   90.00
_cell.angle_beta   90.00
_cell.angle_gamma   90.00
#
_symmetry.space_group_name_H-M   'P 1'
#
loop_
_entity.id
_entity.type
_entity.pdbx_description
1 polymer ?
#
loop_
_entity_poly.entity_id
_entity_poly.type
_entity_poly.pdbx_seq_one_letter_code
_entity_poly.pdbx_strand_id
1 'polypeptide(L)'
;MTILLSPDYAQYINIAKKLLDNFVKTFEILYGRHLISHNVHGLTHICDDYIKFGPLDNCSTFPFENYMSTLKNMIRKPDKPLIQVVKRSNEISLLKLDSQKEIPVFNFSGFHKRGPLIQNIQGSQYTTIKMKKFTIKLNTEADSYFLTCNGDIISLQYS
;
A
#
# COMPACT_ATOMS: atom_id res chain seq x y z
N MET A 1 5.12 1.62 25.19
CA MET A 1 4.64 0.54 24.31
C MET A 1 5.60 0.23 23.15
N THR A 2 6.62 1.05 22.90
CA THR A 2 7.59 0.91 21.79
C THR A 2 8.22 -0.48 21.65
N ILE A 3 8.53 -1.14 22.78
CA ILE A 3 9.10 -2.50 22.79
C ILE A 3 8.19 -3.52 22.08
N LEU A 4 6.87 -3.37 22.21
CA LEU A 4 5.88 -4.31 21.66
C LEU A 4 5.42 -3.91 20.25
N LEU A 5 5.85 -2.76 19.73
CA LEU A 5 5.44 -2.24 18.42
C LEU A 5 6.52 -2.43 17.34
N SER A 6 7.78 -2.63 17.71
CA SER A 6 8.87 -2.86 16.76
C SER A 6 9.54 -4.22 17.00
N PRO A 7 9.94 -4.91 15.92
CA PRO A 7 10.74 -6.13 16.02
C PRO A 7 12.15 -5.88 16.56
N ASP A 8 12.68 -4.66 16.42
CA ASP A 8 14.06 -4.29 16.79
C ASP A 8 14.32 -4.36 18.30
N TYR A 9 13.25 -4.30 19.10
CA TYR A 9 13.30 -4.32 20.56
C TYR A 9 12.88 -5.66 21.16
N ALA A 10 12.77 -6.73 20.36
CA ALA A 10 12.31 -8.04 20.81
C ALA A 10 13.13 -8.60 22.00
N GLN A 11 14.42 -8.27 22.08
CA GLN A 11 15.28 -8.64 23.21
C GLN A 11 14.80 -8.12 24.58
N TYR A 12 13.98 -7.07 24.61
CA TYR A 12 13.45 -6.47 25.83
C TYR A 12 12.05 -6.97 26.22
N ILE A 13 11.45 -7.92 25.49
CA ILE A 13 10.10 -8.43 25.78
C ILE A 13 9.98 -8.95 27.21
N ASN A 14 10.98 -9.71 27.69
CA ASN A 14 10.98 -10.24 29.05
C ASN A 14 10.99 -9.13 30.11
N ILE A 15 11.62 -8.01 29.82
CA ILE A 15 11.61 -6.83 30.69
C ILE A 15 10.24 -6.16 30.64
N ALA A 16 9.67 -5.97 29.45
CA ALA A 16 8.33 -5.42 29.28
C ALA A 16 7.28 -6.26 30.04
N LYS A 17 7.36 -7.59 29.97
CA LYS A 17 6.45 -8.50 30.71
C LYS A 17 6.52 -8.27 32.22
N LYS A 18 7.73 -8.23 32.79
CA LYS A 18 7.93 -7.95 34.22
C LYS A 18 7.37 -6.58 34.63
N LEU A 19 7.57 -5.56 33.79
CA LEU A 19 7.07 -4.20 34.05
C LEU A 19 5.54 -4.15 34.02
N LEU A 20 4.91 -4.81 33.04
CA LEU A 20 3.46 -4.87 32.91
C LEU A 20 2.81 -5.68 34.04
N ASP A 21 3.38 -6.83 34.40
CA ASP A 21 2.92 -7.62 35.55
C ASP A 21 3.02 -6.82 36.86
N ASN A 22 4.13 -6.10 37.05
CA ASN A 22 4.29 -5.24 38.22
C ASN A 22 3.30 -4.07 38.22
N PHE A 23 3.03 -3.47 37.07
CA PHE A 23 2.02 -2.43 36.91
C PHE A 23 0.63 -2.94 37.32
N VAL A 24 0.20 -4.10 36.82
CA VAL A 24 -1.13 -4.67 37.14
C VAL A 24 -1.24 -4.99 38.63
N LYS A 25 -0.20 -5.56 39.25
CA LYS A 25 -0.16 -5.81 40.70
C LYS A 25 -0.22 -4.52 41.52
N THR A 26 0.52 -3.49 41.11
CA THR A 26 0.52 -2.20 41.81
C THR A 26 -0.82 -1.50 41.65
N PHE A 27 -1.44 -1.59 40.47
CA PHE A 27 -2.78 -1.08 40.21
C PHE A 27 -3.82 -1.75 41.12
N GLU A 28 -3.76 -3.07 41.29
CA GLU A 28 -4.62 -3.82 42.22
C GLU A 28 -4.50 -3.31 43.66
N ILE A 29 -3.28 -3.07 44.14
CA ILE A 29 -3.02 -2.59 45.50
C ILE A 29 -3.56 -1.17 45.70
N LEU A 30 -3.35 -0.28 44.73
CA LEU A 30 -3.70 1.14 44.86
C LEU A 30 -5.19 1.41 44.68
N TYR A 31 -5.82 0.75 43.72
CA TYR A 31 -7.19 1.04 43.30
C TYR A 31 -8.19 -0.06 43.69
N GLY A 32 -7.68 -1.23 44.09
CA GLY A 32 -8.49 -2.38 44.44
C GLY A 32 -8.85 -3.23 43.22
N ARG A 33 -8.95 -4.54 43.47
CA ARG A 33 -9.22 -5.56 42.44
C ARG A 33 -10.49 -5.31 41.62
N HIS A 34 -11.51 -4.69 42.20
CA HIS A 34 -12.78 -4.40 41.54
C HIS A 34 -12.64 -3.42 40.35
N LEU A 35 -11.57 -2.63 40.29
CA LEU A 35 -11.27 -1.73 39.17
C LEU A 35 -10.36 -2.34 38.10
N ILE A 36 -9.92 -3.60 38.28
CA ILE A 36 -9.20 -4.34 37.24
C ILE A 36 -10.21 -4.78 36.18
N SER A 37 -10.44 -3.87 35.24
CA SER A 37 -11.20 -4.20 34.02
C SER A 37 -10.44 -5.20 33.15
N HIS A 38 -11.15 -5.77 32.18
CA HIS A 38 -10.56 -6.65 31.17
C HIS A 38 -9.33 -6.03 30.49
N ASN A 39 -9.36 -4.73 30.21
CA ASN A 39 -8.26 -4.03 29.53
C ASN A 39 -7.00 -3.97 30.40
N VAL A 40 -7.15 -3.81 31.72
CA VAL A 40 -6.02 -3.79 32.65
C VAL A 40 -5.45 -5.20 32.82
N HIS A 41 -6.31 -6.20 32.98
CA HIS A 41 -5.87 -7.59 33.05
C HIS A 41 -5.17 -8.06 31.77
N GLY A 42 -5.68 -7.64 30.61
CA GLY A 42 -5.13 -7.98 29.29
C GLY A 42 -3.66 -7.57 29.10
N LEU A 43 -3.17 -6.57 29.83
CA LEU A 43 -1.76 -6.16 29.81
C LEU A 43 -0.81 -7.28 30.24
N THR A 44 -1.26 -8.27 31.02
CA THR A 44 -0.43 -9.42 31.42
C THR A 44 -0.21 -10.41 30.26
N HIS A 45 -1.12 -10.44 29.28
CA HIS A 45 -1.08 -11.38 28.15
C HIS A 45 -0.47 -10.76 26.88
N ILE A 46 -0.39 -9.44 26.80
CA ILE A 46 0.04 -8.73 25.57
C ILE A 46 1.47 -9.08 25.12
N CYS A 47 2.36 -9.46 26.04
CA CYS A 47 3.69 -9.95 25.69
C CYS A 47 3.65 -11.35 25.09
N ASP A 48 2.72 -12.19 25.53
CA ASP A 48 2.52 -13.54 24.98
C ASP A 48 1.88 -13.45 23.59
N ASP A 49 0.99 -12.47 23.37
CA ASP A 49 0.47 -12.14 22.04
C ASP A 49 1.59 -11.68 21.10
N TYR A 50 2.53 -10.85 21.56
CA TYR A 50 3.69 -10.47 20.76
C TYR A 50 4.52 -11.69 20.36
N ILE A 51 4.79 -12.60 21.30
CA ILE A 51 5.58 -13.82 21.00
C ILE A 51 4.89 -14.68 19.95
N LYS A 52 3.56 -14.71 19.95
CA LYS A 52 2.75 -15.53 19.02
C LYS A 52 2.55 -14.88 17.65
N PHE A 53 2.30 -13.58 17.58
CA PHE A 53 1.87 -12.87 16.37
C PHE A 53 2.90 -11.86 15.83
N GLY A 54 3.99 -11.62 16.57
CA GLY A 54 4.98 -10.60 16.29
C GLY A 54 4.58 -9.22 16.83
N PRO A 55 5.12 -8.13 16.26
CA PRO A 55 4.74 -6.77 16.64
C PRO A 55 3.22 -6.57 16.72
N LEU A 56 2.75 -5.82 17.71
CA LEU A 56 1.31 -5.67 17.97
C LEU A 56 0.52 -5.09 16.80
N ASP A 57 1.18 -4.36 15.89
CA ASP A 57 0.56 -3.89 14.65
C ASP A 57 0.02 -5.04 13.78
N ASN A 58 0.62 -6.23 13.86
CA ASN A 58 0.18 -7.42 13.13
C ASN A 58 -1.14 -8.02 13.65
N CYS A 59 -1.45 -7.81 14.94
CA CYS A 59 -2.67 -8.31 15.57
C CYS A 59 -3.62 -7.18 15.99
N SER A 60 -3.27 -5.93 15.69
CA SER A 60 -4.08 -4.77 16.02
C SER A 60 -5.27 -4.62 15.07
N THR A 61 -6.38 -4.11 15.59
CA THR A 61 -7.54 -3.77 14.80
C THR A 61 -7.52 -2.36 14.22
N PHE A 62 -6.50 -1.54 14.53
CA PHE A 62 -6.38 -0.16 14.03
C PHE A 62 -6.49 -0.03 12.51
N PRO A 63 -5.88 -0.90 11.68
CA PRO A 63 -6.04 -0.82 10.23
C PRO A 63 -7.52 -0.96 9.78
N PHE A 64 -8.31 -1.75 10.51
CA PHE A 64 -9.73 -1.95 10.20
C PHE A 64 -10.61 -0.79 10.66
N GLU A 65 -10.22 -0.05 11.71
CA GLU A 65 -10.99 1.11 12.19
C GLU A 65 -11.11 2.19 11.12
N ASN A 66 -10.02 2.48 10.41
CA ASN A 66 -10.04 3.45 9.32
C ASN A 66 -10.98 2.98 8.18
N TYR A 67 -10.91 1.69 7.84
CA TYR A 67 -11.76 1.13 6.80
C TYR A 67 -13.24 1.04 7.21
N MET A 68 -13.54 0.90 8.51
CA MET A 68 -14.91 0.88 9.03
C MET A 68 -15.69 2.17 8.68
N SER A 69 -15.02 3.33 8.70
CA SER A 69 -15.63 4.61 8.26
C SER A 69 -16.06 4.53 6.79
N THR A 70 -15.20 3.96 5.95
CA THR A 70 -15.50 3.75 4.52
C THR A 70 -16.70 2.84 4.33
N LEU A 71 -16.77 1.72 5.08
CA LEU A 71 -17.91 0.80 5.04
C LEU A 71 -19.21 1.46 5.51
N LYS A 72 -19.17 2.24 6.60
CA LYS A 72 -20.33 2.97 7.11
C LYS A 72 -20.90 3.94 6.07
N ASN A 73 -20.03 4.63 5.32
CA ASN A 73 -20.45 5.54 4.24
C ASN A 73 -21.11 4.81 3.04
N MET A 74 -20.94 3.49 2.91
CA MET A 74 -21.66 2.70 1.90
C MET A 74 -23.08 2.34 2.33
N ILE A 75 -23.38 2.43 3.63
CA ILE A 75 -24.67 2.04 4.22
C ILE A 75 -25.54 3.29 4.34
N ARG A 76 -26.67 3.33 3.62
CA ARG A 76 -27.64 4.45 3.68
C ARG A 76 -28.73 4.24 4.71
N LYS A 77 -29.12 2.99 4.95
CA LYS A 77 -30.15 2.58 5.92
C LYS A 77 -29.64 1.38 6.71
N PRO A 78 -30.08 1.16 7.97
CA PRO A 78 -29.63 0.03 8.77
C PRO A 78 -30.12 -1.34 8.23
N ASP A 79 -31.08 -1.36 7.30
CA ASP A 79 -31.59 -2.59 6.70
C ASP A 79 -30.57 -3.24 5.75
N LYS A 80 -30.28 -4.53 5.92
CA LYS A 80 -29.42 -5.33 5.01
C LYS A 80 -28.07 -4.66 4.68
N PRO A 81 -27.23 -4.31 5.68
CA PRO A 81 -26.00 -3.54 5.48
C PRO A 81 -24.99 -4.26 4.58
N LEU A 82 -24.84 -5.58 4.72
CA LEU A 82 -23.94 -6.38 3.90
C LEU A 82 -24.30 -6.29 2.41
N ILE A 83 -25.59 -6.40 2.08
CA ILE A 83 -26.06 -6.33 0.69
C ILE A 83 -25.80 -4.94 0.11
N GLN A 84 -25.99 -3.88 0.89
CA GLN A 84 -25.69 -2.51 0.46
C GLN A 84 -24.20 -2.34 0.16
N VAL A 85 -23.31 -2.80 1.05
CA VAL A 85 -21.85 -2.73 0.86
C VAL A 85 -21.41 -3.48 -0.40
N VAL A 86 -21.91 -4.70 -0.61
CA VAL A 86 -21.57 -5.52 -1.79
C VAL A 86 -22.02 -4.83 -3.08
N LYS A 87 -23.28 -4.37 -3.14
CA LYS A 87 -23.81 -3.67 -4.32
C LYS A 87 -23.00 -2.40 -4.63
N ARG A 88 -22.71 -1.58 -3.62
CA ARG A 88 -21.96 -0.33 -3.78
C ARG A 88 -20.50 -0.58 -4.19
N SER A 89 -19.89 -1.64 -3.68
CA SER A 89 -18.53 -2.05 -4.07
C SER A 89 -18.47 -2.51 -5.53
N ASN A 90 -19.48 -3.24 -6.01
CA ASN A 90 -19.61 -3.59 -7.42
C ASN A 90 -19.79 -2.35 -8.31
N GLU A 91 -20.66 -1.40 -7.92
CA GLU A 91 -20.84 -0.13 -8.64
C GLU A 91 -19.52 0.64 -8.79
N ILE A 92 -18.76 0.79 -7.69
CA ILE A 92 -17.45 1.47 -7.70
C ILE A 92 -16.46 0.75 -8.61
N SER A 93 -16.46 -0.58 -8.61
CA SER A 93 -15.54 -1.38 -9.41
C SER A 93 -15.81 -1.23 -10.90
N LEU A 94 -17.08 -1.23 -11.31
CA LEU A 94 -17.49 -1.01 -12.70
C LEU A 94 -17.11 0.38 -13.21
N LEU A 95 -17.31 1.42 -12.39
CA LEU A 95 -16.91 2.79 -12.74
C LEU A 95 -15.39 2.95 -12.95
N LYS A 96 -14.58 2.23 -12.15
CA LYS A 96 -13.12 2.21 -12.30
C LYS A 96 -12.67 1.53 -13.59
N LEU A 97 -13.34 0.44 -13.99
CA LEU A 97 -13.06 -0.27 -15.24
C LEU A 97 -13.31 0.61 -16.48
N ASP A 98 -14.37 1.39 -16.49
CA ASP A 98 -14.64 2.31 -17.60
C ASP A 98 -13.66 3.49 -17.66
N SER A 99 -13.08 3.89 -16.52
CA SER A 99 -12.03 4.91 -16.46
C SER A 99 -10.65 4.40 -16.94
N GLN A 100 -10.46 3.09 -17.05
CA GLN A 100 -9.20 2.48 -17.53
C GLN A 100 -9.19 2.18 -19.04
N LYS A 101 -10.29 2.43 -19.75
CA LYS A 101 -10.33 2.42 -21.23
C LYS A 101 -9.72 3.67 -21.87
N GLU A 102 -8.78 4.33 -21.19
CA GLU A 102 -7.95 5.30 -21.88
C GLU A 102 -6.95 4.53 -22.74
N ILE A 103 -7.30 4.36 -24.02
CA ILE A 103 -6.36 3.93 -25.06
C ILE A 103 -5.09 4.76 -24.85
N PRO A 104 -3.89 4.15 -24.74
CA PRO A 104 -2.67 4.90 -24.55
C PRO A 104 -2.51 5.87 -25.72
N VAL A 105 -2.77 7.15 -25.46
CA VAL A 105 -2.64 8.21 -26.46
C VAL A 105 -1.15 8.45 -26.64
N PHE A 106 -0.59 7.87 -27.70
CA PHE A 106 0.78 8.12 -28.13
C PHE A 106 0.77 9.31 -29.08
N ASN A 107 1.37 10.42 -28.65
CA ASN A 107 1.58 11.57 -29.52
C ASN A 107 3.03 11.56 -30.01
N PHE A 108 3.21 11.29 -31.30
CA PHE A 108 4.52 11.33 -31.94
C PHE A 108 4.80 12.71 -32.51
N SER A 109 6.04 13.20 -32.36
CA SER A 109 6.47 14.48 -32.92
C SER A 109 7.94 14.46 -33.35
N GLY A 110 8.34 15.45 -34.15
CA GLY A 110 9.68 15.55 -34.69
C GLY A 110 9.95 14.52 -35.78
N PHE A 111 9.20 14.61 -36.88
CA PHE A 111 9.38 13.76 -38.06
C PHE A 111 10.83 13.84 -38.60
N HIS A 112 11.42 12.71 -38.95
CA HIS A 112 12.72 12.65 -39.62
C HIS A 112 12.85 11.46 -40.58
N LYS A 113 13.96 11.46 -41.32
CA LYS A 113 14.42 10.35 -42.17
C LYS A 113 15.90 9.99 -41.93
N ARG A 114 16.42 10.41 -40.77
CA ARG A 114 17.81 10.18 -40.38
C ARG A 114 17.93 8.79 -39.77
N GLY A 115 18.53 7.87 -40.52
CA GLY A 115 18.85 6.50 -40.09
C GLY A 115 18.20 5.42 -40.96
N PRO A 116 18.85 4.26 -41.14
CA PRO A 116 18.30 3.14 -41.88
C PRO A 116 17.01 2.65 -41.21
N LEU A 117 15.96 2.48 -42.01
CA LEU A 117 14.79 1.72 -41.56
C LEU A 117 15.20 0.25 -41.44
N ILE A 118 14.75 -0.44 -40.40
CA ILE A 118 14.91 -1.88 -40.27
C ILE A 118 14.32 -2.52 -41.54
N GLN A 119 15.04 -3.48 -42.13
CA GLN A 119 14.60 -4.16 -43.36
C GLN A 119 13.16 -4.67 -43.18
N ASN A 120 12.28 -4.34 -44.12
CA ASN A 120 10.82 -4.58 -44.14
C ASN A 120 9.89 -3.57 -43.43
N ILE A 121 10.37 -2.42 -42.96
CA ILE A 121 9.48 -1.36 -42.47
C ILE A 121 9.54 -0.14 -43.38
N GLN A 122 8.44 0.18 -44.06
CA GLN A 122 8.23 1.49 -44.70
C GLN A 122 7.41 2.35 -43.75
N GLY A 123 8.06 3.21 -42.98
CA GLY A 123 7.41 4.01 -41.94
C GLY A 123 8.01 5.39 -41.77
N SER A 124 7.19 6.30 -41.21
CA SER A 124 7.63 7.62 -40.76
C SER A 124 8.43 7.48 -39.45
N GLN A 125 9.61 8.10 -39.37
CA GLN A 125 10.42 8.11 -38.15
C GLN A 125 10.14 9.40 -37.35
N TYR A 126 10.18 9.32 -36.02
CA TYR A 126 9.88 10.43 -35.12
C TYR A 126 10.92 10.52 -34.00
N THR A 127 11.30 11.73 -33.60
CA THR A 127 12.30 11.96 -32.56
C THR A 127 11.75 11.89 -31.15
N THR A 128 10.44 12.05 -30.99
CA THR A 128 9.79 12.19 -29.68
C THR A 128 8.50 11.40 -29.64
N ILE A 129 8.32 10.62 -28.56
CA ILE A 129 7.04 10.02 -28.20
C ILE A 129 6.60 10.57 -26.86
N LYS A 130 5.43 11.22 -26.85
CA LYS A 130 4.82 11.81 -25.66
C LYS A 130 3.68 10.91 -25.18
N MET A 131 3.83 10.39 -23.97
CA MET A 131 2.81 9.66 -23.24
C MET A 131 2.25 10.54 -22.11
N LYS A 132 1.17 10.10 -21.45
CA LYS A 132 0.52 10.90 -20.39
C LYS A 132 1.44 11.20 -19.20
N LYS A 133 2.33 10.27 -18.84
CA LYS A 133 3.16 10.35 -17.63
C LYS A 133 4.60 10.75 -17.89
N PHE A 134 5.12 10.49 -19.09
CA PHE A 134 6.50 10.75 -19.44
C PHE A 134 6.65 10.98 -20.95
N THR A 135 7.76 11.60 -21.34
CA THR A 135 8.11 11.87 -22.74
C THR A 135 9.47 11.26 -23.00
N ILE A 136 9.57 10.44 -24.04
CA ILE A 136 10.86 9.90 -24.49
C ILE A 136 11.32 10.76 -25.66
N LYS A 137 12.56 11.23 -25.59
CA LYS A 137 13.18 12.06 -26.62
C LYS A 137 14.51 11.47 -27.04
N LEU A 138 14.70 11.34 -28.35
CA LEU A 138 15.96 10.85 -28.92
C LEU A 138 17.09 11.89 -28.91
N ASN A 139 16.80 13.16 -28.61
CA ASN A 139 17.79 14.24 -28.60
C ASN A 139 18.41 14.50 -27.21
N THR A 140 17.96 13.76 -26.19
CA THR A 140 18.38 13.95 -24.79
C THR A 140 18.90 12.62 -24.30
N GLU A 141 20.20 12.50 -24.01
CA GLU A 141 20.83 11.24 -23.59
C GLU A 141 20.20 10.64 -22.32
N ALA A 142 19.73 11.48 -21.40
CA ALA A 142 19.05 11.00 -20.20
C ALA A 142 17.68 10.35 -20.49
N ASP A 143 17.02 10.74 -21.59
CA ASP A 143 15.67 10.28 -21.95
C ASP A 143 15.68 9.14 -22.98
N SER A 144 16.86 8.69 -23.42
CA SER A 144 17.01 7.64 -24.44
C SER A 144 17.17 6.22 -23.88
N TYR A 145 17.22 6.06 -22.55
CA TYR A 145 17.32 4.75 -21.88
C TYR A 145 16.03 4.38 -21.17
N PHE A 146 15.60 3.12 -21.25
CA PHE A 146 14.48 2.61 -20.47
C PHE A 146 14.69 1.18 -19.99
N LEU A 147 14.14 0.89 -18.80
CA LEU A 147 14.16 -0.43 -18.18
C LEU A 147 12.91 -1.21 -18.59
N THR A 148 13.10 -2.41 -19.12
CA THR A 148 11.99 -3.32 -19.46
C THR A 148 11.48 -4.07 -18.23
N CYS A 149 10.28 -4.64 -18.33
CA CYS A 149 9.68 -5.49 -17.30
C CYS A 149 10.55 -6.70 -16.92
N ASN A 150 11.47 -7.08 -17.82
CA ASN A 150 12.38 -8.21 -17.66
C ASN A 150 13.71 -7.83 -17.00
N GLY A 151 13.91 -6.54 -16.69
CA GLY A 151 15.13 -6.04 -16.06
C GLY A 151 16.22 -5.59 -17.04
N ASP A 152 15.98 -5.66 -18.36
CA ASP A 152 16.94 -5.22 -19.37
C ASP A 152 16.87 -3.71 -19.60
N ILE A 153 18.03 -3.05 -19.66
CA ILE A 153 18.14 -1.63 -20.03
C ILE A 153 18.35 -1.54 -21.54
N ILE A 154 17.43 -0.86 -22.22
CA ILE A 154 17.49 -0.64 -23.67
C ILE A 154 17.77 0.84 -23.94
N SER A 155 18.70 1.11 -24.84
CA SER A 155 18.97 2.45 -25.34
C SER A 155 18.36 2.64 -26.74
N LEU A 156 17.72 3.79 -26.94
CA LEU A 156 17.28 4.24 -28.25
C LEU A 156 18.40 5.06 -28.88
N GLN A 157 19.01 4.54 -29.94
CA GLN A 157 20.06 5.24 -30.67
C GLN A 157 19.68 5.42 -32.13
N TYR A 158 20.17 6.51 -32.72
CA TYR A 158 20.27 6.64 -34.17
C TYR A 158 21.39 5.73 -34.67
N SER A 159 21.22 5.12 -35.84
CA SER A 159 22.33 4.61 -36.65
C SER A 159 22.66 5.62 -37.74
#